data_AF-A0AB37YTV4-F1
#
_entry.id   AF-A0AB37YTV4-F1
#
_cell.length_a   1.000
_cell.length_b   1.000
_cell.length_c   1.000
_cell.angle_alpha   90.00
_cell.angle_beta   90.00
_cell.angle_gamma   90.00
#
_symmetry.space_group_name_H-M   'P 1'
#
loop_
_entity.id
_entity.type
_entity.pdbx_description
1 polymer ?
#
loop_
_entity_poly.entity_id
_entity_poly.type
_entity_poly.pdbx_seq_one_letter_code
_entity_poly.pdbx_strand_id
1 'polypeptide(L)'
;MAILATIRKLQFATRRHVMSVHDMGGIRNANRIMGDLKPYLSKTIQGKEYVYYLNKEGHAMFGDDGKVVSRGKLAHALLRNEAWLHLFCPDDWQIETDIRYIKNKEKKKIIPDVKFRDEENILHAVEVDRSQKMKVNEEKLKKYEELTQIYKQKHKGRVPVIHFFTVTNYRKKRLEELAARYDIFVKVYVIEEI
;
A
#
# COMPACT_ATOMS: atom_id res chain seq x y z
N MET A 1 19.36 -11.51 -0.16
CA MET A 1 17.95 -11.96 -0.21
C MET A 1 16.96 -10.95 0.38
N ALA A 2 17.20 -10.38 1.57
CA ALA A 2 16.26 -9.46 2.23
C ALA A 2 15.83 -8.24 1.38
N ILE A 3 16.78 -7.58 0.70
CA ILE A 3 16.47 -6.43 -0.19
C ILE A 3 15.53 -6.84 -1.34
N LEU A 4 15.79 -7.97 -1.99
CA LEU A 4 14.93 -8.48 -3.06
C LEU A 4 13.53 -8.83 -2.52
N ALA A 5 13.42 -9.34 -1.30
CA ALA A 5 12.14 -9.64 -0.66
C ALA A 5 11.34 -8.36 -0.37
N THR A 6 12.00 -7.27 0.03
CA THR A 6 11.34 -5.95 0.17
C THR A 6 10.87 -5.42 -1.18
N ILE A 7 11.71 -5.48 -2.22
CA ILE A 7 11.32 -5.03 -3.57
C ILE A 7 10.14 -5.86 -4.09
N ARG A 8 10.14 -7.17 -3.84
CA ARG A 8 9.01 -8.07 -4.14
C ARG A 8 7.74 -7.65 -3.41
N LYS A 9 7.82 -7.47 -2.08
CA LYS A 9 6.69 -7.04 -1.23
C LYS A 9 6.08 -5.75 -1.75
N LEU A 10 6.92 -4.78 -2.15
CA LEU A 10 6.47 -3.47 -2.60
C LEU A 10 6.14 -3.41 -4.09
N GLN A 11 6.45 -4.45 -4.86
CA GLN A 11 6.43 -4.51 -6.33
C GLN A 11 7.38 -3.54 -7.06
N PHE A 12 7.54 -2.33 -6.52
CA PHE A 12 8.46 -1.29 -6.95
C PHE A 12 9.11 -0.66 -5.71
N ALA A 13 10.39 -0.33 -5.77
CA ALA A 13 11.04 0.39 -4.69
C ALA A 13 12.02 1.40 -5.24
N THR A 14 12.05 2.60 -4.67
CA THR A 14 13.15 3.53 -4.90
C THR A 14 14.32 3.18 -3.99
N ARG A 15 15.48 3.82 -4.21
CA ARG A 15 16.62 3.68 -3.30
C ARG A 15 16.22 4.06 -1.86
N ARG A 16 15.42 5.12 -1.67
CA ARG A 16 14.98 5.54 -0.34
C ARG A 16 14.19 4.44 0.36
N HIS A 17 13.24 3.82 -0.35
CA HIS A 17 12.46 2.71 0.21
C HIS A 17 13.34 1.60 0.78
N VAL A 18 14.35 1.14 0.03
CA VAL A 18 15.24 0.07 0.50
C VAL A 18 16.19 0.53 1.60
N MET A 19 16.71 1.75 1.52
CA MET A 19 17.59 2.31 2.56
C MET A 19 16.86 2.58 3.87
N SER A 20 15.54 2.84 3.84
CA SER A 20 14.74 3.08 5.04
C SER A 20 14.56 1.82 5.91
N VAL A 21 14.74 0.63 5.34
CA VAL A 21 14.52 -0.64 6.05
C VAL A 21 15.72 -1.58 6.09
N HIS A 22 16.71 -1.35 5.22
CA HIS A 22 17.96 -2.09 5.23
C HIS A 22 19.08 -1.16 5.60
N ASP A 23 19.97 -1.61 6.50
CA ASP A 23 21.20 -0.89 6.80
C ASP A 23 22.16 -0.96 5.59
N MET A 24 22.00 0.00 4.69
CA MET A 24 22.83 0.15 3.49
C MET A 24 23.90 1.22 3.66
N GLY A 25 24.01 1.83 4.86
CA GLY A 25 24.87 2.98 5.11
C GLY A 25 24.55 4.16 4.18
N GLY A 26 25.58 4.71 3.52
CA GLY A 26 25.43 5.87 2.63
C GLY A 26 24.98 5.55 1.21
N ILE A 27 24.55 6.59 0.47
CA ILE A 27 24.07 6.49 -0.92
C ILE A 27 25.03 5.74 -1.85
N ARG A 28 26.35 5.95 -1.71
CA ARG A 28 27.36 5.28 -2.53
C ARG A 28 27.33 3.76 -2.32
N ASN A 29 27.27 3.32 -1.07
CA ASN A 29 27.20 1.90 -0.74
C ASN A 29 25.86 1.30 -1.19
N ALA A 30 24.76 2.03 -0.99
CA ALA A 30 23.46 1.60 -1.50
C ALA A 30 23.47 1.40 -3.03
N ASN A 31 24.04 2.33 -3.79
CA ASN A 31 24.17 2.20 -5.24
C ASN A 31 25.04 0.99 -5.65
N ARG A 32 26.13 0.73 -4.92
CA ARG A 32 26.98 -0.45 -5.15
C ARG A 32 26.19 -1.74 -4.94
N ILE A 33 25.50 -1.88 -3.79
CA ILE A 33 24.64 -3.03 -3.48
C ILE A 33 23.56 -3.22 -4.55
N MET A 34 22.88 -2.14 -4.97
CA MET A 34 21.87 -2.22 -6.03
C MET A 34 22.47 -2.62 -7.39
N GLY A 35 23.74 -2.27 -7.64
CA GLY A 35 24.50 -2.73 -8.80
C GLY A 35 24.77 -4.23 -8.77
N ASP A 36 25.14 -4.77 -7.62
CA ASP A 36 25.37 -6.20 -7.43
C ASP A 36 24.07 -7.02 -7.61
N LEU A 37 22.91 -6.43 -7.30
CA LEU A 37 21.59 -7.05 -7.48
C LEU A 37 21.02 -6.94 -8.91
N LYS A 38 21.74 -6.29 -9.85
CA LYS A 38 21.29 -6.10 -11.24
C LYS A 38 20.84 -7.39 -11.94
N PRO A 39 21.45 -8.58 -11.73
CA PRO A 39 20.96 -9.81 -12.35
C PRO A 39 19.50 -10.16 -12.00
N TYR A 40 18.99 -9.67 -10.87
CA TYR A 40 17.64 -9.96 -10.36
C TYR A 40 16.67 -8.77 -10.45
N LEU A 41 17.17 -7.61 -10.89
CA LEU A 41 16.44 -6.36 -10.87
C LEU A 41 16.39 -5.71 -12.24
N SER A 42 15.19 -5.27 -12.61
CA SER A 42 15.01 -4.24 -13.62
C SER A 42 14.89 -2.87 -12.94
N LYS A 43 15.18 -1.81 -13.69
CA LYS A 43 14.98 -0.44 -13.22
C LYS A 43 14.32 0.45 -14.27
N THR A 44 13.57 1.43 -13.80
CA THR A 44 13.04 2.55 -14.58
C THR A 44 13.35 3.86 -13.86
N ILE A 45 13.00 4.99 -14.47
CA ILE A 45 13.10 6.31 -13.86
C ILE A 45 11.68 6.85 -13.67
N GLN A 46 11.40 7.39 -12.48
CA GLN A 46 10.23 8.19 -12.16
C GLN A 46 10.75 9.52 -11.60
N GLY A 47 10.40 10.64 -12.25
CA GLY A 47 10.98 11.94 -11.90
C GLY A 47 12.51 11.92 -12.02
N LYS A 48 13.21 12.11 -10.90
CA LYS A 48 14.68 12.05 -10.80
C LYS A 48 15.19 10.80 -10.07
N GLU A 49 14.33 9.86 -9.73
CA GLU A 49 14.69 8.67 -8.94
C GLU A 49 14.71 7.39 -9.80
N TYR A 50 15.65 6.51 -9.49
CA TYR A 50 15.59 5.12 -9.96
C TYR A 50 14.56 4.34 -9.17
N VAL A 51 13.70 3.63 -9.90
CA VAL A 51 12.73 2.70 -9.34
C VAL A 51 13.09 1.29 -9.79
N TYR A 52 13.26 0.40 -8.82
CA TYR A 52 13.67 -0.98 -9.00
C TYR A 52 12.48 -1.92 -8.83
N TYR A 53 12.45 -2.99 -9.61
CA TYR A 53 11.46 -4.07 -9.52
C TYR A 53 12.11 -5.40 -9.92
N LEU A 54 11.57 -6.52 -9.47
CA LEU A 54 12.10 -7.83 -9.83
C LEU A 54 11.96 -8.08 -11.33
N ASN A 55 13.01 -8.62 -11.94
CA ASN A 55 12.93 -9.21 -13.28
C ASN A 55 12.52 -10.69 -13.18
N LYS A 56 12.55 -11.41 -14.31
CA LYS A 56 12.19 -12.83 -14.36
C LYS A 56 13.07 -13.68 -13.43
N GLU A 57 14.37 -13.42 -13.42
CA GLU A 57 15.36 -14.12 -12.60
C GLU A 57 15.15 -13.83 -11.12
N GLY A 58 14.83 -12.59 -10.76
CA GLY A 58 14.50 -12.18 -9.41
C GLY A 58 13.23 -12.85 -8.89
N HIS A 59 12.21 -13.00 -9.72
CA HIS A 59 11.00 -13.75 -9.40
C HIS A 59 11.27 -15.25 -9.21
N ALA A 60 12.04 -15.86 -10.12
CA ALA A 60 12.42 -17.27 -10.04
C ALA A 60 13.13 -17.62 -8.71
N MET A 61 13.90 -16.71 -8.12
CA MET A 61 14.54 -16.89 -6.80
C MET A 61 13.54 -17.11 -5.65
N PHE A 62 12.29 -16.67 -5.78
CA PHE A 62 11.22 -16.86 -4.79
C PHE A 62 10.26 -17.99 -5.17
N GLY A 63 10.53 -18.72 -6.25
CA GLY A 63 9.63 -19.76 -6.77
C GLY A 63 8.28 -19.22 -7.23
N ASP A 64 8.16 -17.92 -7.52
CA ASP A 64 6.95 -17.36 -8.09
C ASP A 64 7.01 -17.31 -9.62
N ASP A 65 5.87 -17.51 -10.27
CA ASP A 65 5.64 -17.33 -11.71
C ASP A 65 5.48 -15.84 -12.06
N GLY A 66 6.06 -14.96 -11.23
CA GLY A 66 5.64 -13.58 -11.03
C GLY A 66 5.44 -12.79 -12.32
N LYS A 67 4.22 -12.31 -12.51
CA LYS A 67 3.93 -11.32 -13.57
C LYS A 67 4.63 -10.02 -13.21
N VAL A 68 5.54 -9.59 -14.08
CA VAL A 68 6.16 -8.26 -13.99
C VAL A 68 5.05 -7.20 -13.89
N VAL A 69 5.09 -6.41 -12.82
CA VAL A 69 4.06 -5.41 -12.58
C VAL A 69 4.10 -4.34 -13.68
N SER A 70 2.94 -4.08 -14.28
CA SER A 70 2.83 -3.13 -15.39
C SER A 70 3.27 -1.73 -14.98
N ARG A 71 4.08 -1.08 -15.84
CA ARG A 71 4.53 0.31 -15.65
C ARG A 71 3.37 1.30 -15.58
N GLY A 72 2.21 1.00 -16.15
CA GLY A 72 1.02 1.85 -16.03
C GLY A 72 0.51 2.01 -14.60
N LYS A 73 0.87 1.08 -13.70
CA LYS A 73 0.56 1.15 -12.26
C LYS A 73 1.70 1.74 -11.41
N LEU A 74 2.83 2.12 -12.03
CA LEU A 74 4.05 2.52 -11.32
C LEU A 74 3.80 3.62 -10.28
N ALA A 75 3.21 4.73 -10.71
CA ALA A 75 3.05 5.89 -9.84
C ALA A 75 1.96 5.68 -8.77
N HIS A 76 0.96 4.83 -9.01
CA HIS A 76 0.02 4.37 -7.98
C HIS A 76 0.73 3.49 -6.94
N ALA A 77 1.55 2.54 -7.41
CA ALA A 77 2.32 1.67 -6.54
C ALA A 77 3.36 2.44 -5.70
N LEU A 78 4.02 3.46 -6.27
CA LEU A 78 4.93 4.31 -5.52
C LEU A 78 4.21 5.07 -4.40
N LEU A 79 3.04 5.66 -4.67
CA LEU A 79 2.24 6.30 -3.62
C LEU A 79 1.84 5.33 -2.50
N ARG A 80 1.47 4.09 -2.86
CA ARG A 80 1.21 3.01 -1.90
C ARG A 80 2.46 2.65 -1.10
N ASN A 81 3.64 2.70 -1.69
CA ASN A 81 4.87 2.35 -1.00
C ASN A 81 5.38 3.50 -0.10
N GLU A 82 5.03 4.75 -0.44
CA GLU A 82 5.14 5.87 0.50
C GLU A 82 4.23 5.70 1.72
N ALA A 83 3.01 5.21 1.51
CA ALA A 83 2.13 4.84 2.61
C ALA A 83 2.74 3.74 3.49
N TRP A 84 3.41 2.75 2.90
CA TRP A 84 4.12 1.72 3.65
C TRP A 84 5.22 2.31 4.56
N LEU A 85 6.05 3.21 4.03
CA LEU A 85 7.06 3.91 4.82
C LEU A 85 6.44 4.77 5.93
N HIS A 86 5.39 5.53 5.60
CA HIS A 86 4.69 6.40 6.56
C HIS A 86 4.06 5.62 7.71
N LEU A 87 3.61 4.39 7.44
CA LEU A 87 3.01 3.50 8.44
C LEU A 87 4.05 2.61 9.13
N PHE A 88 5.32 3.02 9.14
CA PHE A 88 6.42 2.33 9.81
C PHE A 88 6.67 0.91 9.28
N CYS A 89 6.52 0.73 7.98
CA CYS A 89 6.89 -0.47 7.26
C CYS A 89 6.22 -1.76 7.76
N PRO A 90 4.87 -1.85 7.83
CA PRO A 90 4.20 -3.04 8.36
C PRO A 90 4.63 -4.32 7.65
N ASP A 91 4.79 -5.40 8.42
CA ASP A 91 5.25 -6.67 7.89
C ASP A 91 4.20 -7.38 7.03
N ASP A 92 2.96 -7.44 7.51
CA ASP A 92 1.80 -8.06 6.85
C ASP A 92 1.21 -7.19 5.72
N TRP A 93 2.06 -6.67 4.84
CA TRP A 93 1.67 -5.76 3.77
C TRP A 93 1.07 -6.50 2.56
N GLN A 94 -0.25 -6.74 2.59
CA GLN A 94 -0.96 -7.52 1.58
C GLN A 94 -1.61 -6.63 0.52
N ILE A 95 -0.97 -6.53 -0.65
CA ILE A 95 -1.43 -5.71 -1.79
C ILE A 95 -2.66 -6.31 -2.47
N GLU A 96 -3.63 -5.45 -2.83
CA GLU A 96 -4.85 -5.78 -3.61
C GLU A 96 -5.58 -7.05 -3.13
N THR A 97 -5.48 -7.36 -1.83
CA THR A 97 -6.04 -8.59 -1.24
C THR A 97 -7.39 -8.32 -0.60
N ASP A 98 -8.38 -9.17 -0.88
CA ASP A 98 -9.76 -8.93 -0.45
C ASP A 98 -9.96 -9.01 1.08
N ILE A 99 -10.86 -8.16 1.58
CA ILE A 99 -11.46 -8.23 2.90
C ILE A 99 -12.86 -8.79 2.70
N ARG A 100 -13.10 -10.01 3.20
CA ARG A 100 -14.39 -10.71 3.07
C ARG A 100 -15.22 -10.56 4.33
N TYR A 101 -16.51 -10.33 4.15
CA TYR A 101 -17.48 -10.27 5.24
C TYR A 101 -18.85 -10.77 4.78
N ILE A 102 -19.74 -11.02 5.74
CA ILE A 102 -21.11 -11.48 5.46
C ILE A 102 -22.08 -10.43 5.99
N LYS A 103 -22.99 -9.96 5.12
CA LYS A 103 -24.10 -9.06 5.47
C LYS A 103 -25.38 -9.68 4.95
N ASN A 104 -26.42 -9.81 5.78
CA ASN A 104 -27.72 -10.38 5.40
C ASN A 104 -27.60 -11.76 4.71
N LYS A 105 -26.73 -12.65 5.22
CA LYS A 105 -26.40 -13.97 4.63
C LYS A 105 -25.72 -13.93 3.26
N GLU A 106 -25.39 -12.76 2.73
CA GLU A 106 -24.63 -12.61 1.48
C GLU A 106 -23.14 -12.39 1.74
N LYS A 107 -22.29 -13.07 0.97
CA LYS A 107 -20.84 -12.87 1.00
C LYS A 107 -20.49 -11.60 0.22
N LYS A 108 -19.90 -10.63 0.90
CA LYS A 108 -19.39 -9.38 0.33
C LYS A 108 -17.87 -9.32 0.43
N LYS A 109 -17.26 -8.47 -0.42
CA LYS A 109 -15.82 -8.19 -0.39
C LYS A 109 -15.51 -6.73 -0.68
N ILE A 110 -14.43 -6.24 -0.08
CA ILE A 110 -13.78 -4.97 -0.40
C ILE A 110 -12.33 -5.30 -0.76
N ILE A 111 -11.79 -4.65 -1.79
CA ILE A 111 -10.38 -4.79 -2.15
C ILE A 111 -9.72 -3.43 -1.90
N PRO A 112 -9.02 -3.24 -0.77
CA PRO A 112 -8.17 -2.08 -0.57
C PRO A 112 -6.95 -2.14 -1.49
N ASP A 113 -6.23 -1.02 -1.64
CA ASP A 113 -4.90 -1.07 -2.25
C ASP A 113 -3.95 -1.96 -1.44
N VAL A 114 -4.08 -1.91 -0.11
CA VAL A 114 -3.39 -2.80 0.82
C VAL A 114 -4.25 -3.09 2.05
N LYS A 115 -4.13 -4.29 2.60
CA LYS A 115 -4.50 -4.55 4.01
C LYS A 115 -3.31 -5.07 4.80
N PHE A 116 -3.31 -4.79 6.10
CA PHE A 116 -2.39 -5.40 7.05
C PHE A 116 -3.07 -5.49 8.43
N ARG A 117 -2.42 -6.16 9.37
CA ARG A 117 -2.81 -6.15 10.78
C ARG A 117 -1.71 -5.60 11.65
N ASP A 118 -2.10 -4.84 12.67
CA ASP A 118 -1.17 -4.38 13.70
C ASP A 118 -0.94 -5.46 14.76
N GLU A 119 -0.12 -5.14 15.77
CA GLU A 119 0.21 -6.01 16.90
C GLU A 119 -1.03 -6.39 17.73
N GLU A 120 -2.06 -5.55 17.75
CA GLU A 120 -3.35 -5.82 18.39
C GLU A 120 -4.31 -6.64 17.51
N ASN A 121 -3.84 -7.10 16.34
CA ASN A 121 -4.58 -7.84 15.33
C ASN A 121 -5.75 -7.02 14.72
N ILE A 122 -5.71 -5.68 14.83
CA ILE A 122 -6.67 -4.77 14.23
C ILE A 122 -6.45 -4.71 12.73
N LEU A 123 -7.56 -4.69 11.99
CA LEU A 123 -7.51 -4.61 10.54
C LEU A 123 -7.21 -3.17 10.13
N HIS A 124 -6.13 -2.98 9.39
CA HIS A 124 -5.83 -1.75 8.68
C HIS A 124 -6.07 -1.94 7.19
N ALA A 125 -6.79 -1.00 6.58
CA ALA A 125 -6.92 -0.91 5.13
C ALA A 125 -6.30 0.41 4.65
N VAL A 126 -5.51 0.34 3.60
CA VAL A 126 -4.86 1.51 2.99
C VAL A 126 -5.45 1.73 1.61
N GLU A 127 -5.79 2.98 1.34
CA GLU A 127 -6.28 3.49 0.08
C GLU A 127 -5.36 4.60 -0.39
N VAL A 128 -4.88 4.52 -1.62
CA VAL A 128 -4.07 5.58 -2.22
C VAL A 128 -4.81 6.19 -3.40
N ASP A 129 -4.89 7.52 -3.39
CA ASP A 129 -5.77 8.23 -4.29
C ASP A 129 -5.15 9.54 -4.78
N ARG A 130 -4.77 9.50 -6.06
CA ARG A 130 -4.12 10.61 -6.78
C ARG A 130 -5.13 11.42 -7.57
N SER A 131 -5.93 10.74 -8.39
CA SER A 131 -6.75 11.35 -9.43
C SER A 131 -8.15 10.76 -9.54
N GLN A 132 -8.54 9.84 -8.66
CA GLN A 132 -9.81 9.13 -8.80
C GLN A 132 -10.99 10.10 -8.62
N LYS A 133 -12.12 9.85 -9.30
CA LYS A 133 -13.34 10.63 -9.05
C LYS A 133 -13.80 10.39 -7.61
N MET A 134 -14.16 11.46 -6.90
CA MET A 134 -14.56 11.38 -5.48
C MET A 134 -15.75 10.43 -5.25
N LYS A 135 -16.65 10.29 -6.23
CA LYS A 135 -17.76 9.33 -6.21
C LYS A 135 -17.30 7.88 -5.99
N VAL A 136 -16.17 7.48 -6.58
CA VAL A 136 -15.64 6.12 -6.41
C VAL A 136 -15.12 5.92 -4.98
N ASN A 137 -14.50 6.94 -4.39
CA ASN A 137 -14.07 6.90 -2.99
C ASN A 137 -15.27 6.85 -2.04
N GLU A 138 -16.32 7.63 -2.32
CA GLU A 138 -17.58 7.61 -1.57
C GLU A 138 -18.23 6.21 -1.62
N GLU A 139 -18.29 5.57 -2.78
CA GLU A 139 -18.76 4.19 -2.91
C GLU A 139 -17.91 3.19 -2.12
N LYS A 140 -16.60 3.41 -2.03
CA LYS A 140 -15.70 2.57 -1.22
C LYS A 140 -15.91 2.80 0.27
N LEU A 141 -16.05 4.05 0.71
CA LEU A 141 -16.38 4.41 2.09
C LEU A 141 -17.72 3.81 2.54
N LYS A 142 -18.77 3.85 1.70
CA LYS A 142 -20.04 3.14 2.00
C LYS A 142 -19.84 1.66 2.30
N LYS A 143 -18.93 0.98 1.59
CA LYS A 143 -18.62 -0.42 1.89
C LYS A 143 -17.84 -0.56 3.20
N TYR A 144 -16.95 0.38 3.51
CA TYR A 144 -16.24 0.42 4.79
C TYR A 144 -17.15 0.70 5.98
N GLU A 145 -18.22 1.47 5.83
CA GLU A 145 -19.27 1.62 6.84
C GLU A 145 -19.88 0.25 7.16
N GLU A 146 -20.32 -0.50 6.12
CA GLU A 146 -20.88 -1.84 6.32
C GLU A 146 -19.89 -2.78 7.02
N LEU A 147 -18.63 -2.76 6.59
CA LEU A 147 -17.57 -3.56 7.21
C LEU A 147 -17.36 -3.16 8.67
N THR A 148 -17.32 -1.86 8.97
CA THR A 148 -17.05 -1.32 10.31
C THR A 148 -18.10 -1.81 11.29
N GLN A 149 -19.38 -1.79 10.93
CA GLN A 149 -20.45 -2.27 11.82
C GLN A 149 -20.32 -3.77 12.11
N ILE A 150 -20.02 -4.58 11.09
CA ILE A 150 -19.81 -6.03 11.25
C ILE A 150 -18.54 -6.31 12.07
N TYR A 151 -17.48 -5.53 11.85
CA TYR A 151 -16.22 -5.65 12.56
C TYR A 151 -16.38 -5.31 14.05
N LYS A 152 -17.08 -4.21 14.39
CA LYS A 152 -17.44 -3.84 15.77
C LYS A 152 -18.10 -4.99 16.52
N GLN A 153 -19.08 -5.65 15.90
CA GLN A 153 -19.79 -6.79 16.49
C GLN A 153 -18.86 -7.99 16.76
N LYS A 154 -17.94 -8.29 15.84
CA LYS A 154 -17.02 -9.43 15.95
C LYS A 154 -15.81 -9.18 16.85
N HIS A 155 -15.41 -7.92 17.00
CA HIS A 155 -14.15 -7.54 17.65
C HIS A 155 -14.38 -6.69 18.91
N LYS A 156 -15.43 -6.99 19.69
CA LYS A 156 -15.71 -6.37 21.00
C LYS A 156 -15.73 -4.83 20.94
N GLY A 157 -16.38 -4.28 19.93
CA GLY A 157 -16.50 -2.83 19.73
C GLY A 157 -15.28 -2.15 19.08
N ARG A 158 -14.17 -2.86 18.87
CA ARG A 158 -13.03 -2.33 18.11
C ARG A 158 -13.43 -2.07 16.65
N VAL A 159 -12.73 -1.16 15.99
CA VAL A 159 -13.00 -0.76 14.60
C VAL A 159 -11.78 -1.01 13.72
N PRO A 160 -11.98 -1.29 12.42
CA PRO A 160 -10.87 -1.26 11.48
C PRO A 160 -10.40 0.19 11.31
N VAL A 161 -9.11 0.37 11.02
CA VAL A 161 -8.55 1.68 10.72
C VAL A 161 -8.36 1.81 9.22
N ILE A 162 -9.02 2.80 8.62
CA ILE A 162 -8.88 3.07 7.20
C ILE A 162 -7.91 4.23 7.03
N HIS A 163 -6.81 4.01 6.31
CA HIS A 163 -5.85 5.05 5.98
C HIS A 163 -6.05 5.47 4.52
N PHE A 164 -6.24 6.76 4.29
CA PHE A 164 -6.24 7.35 2.96
C PHE A 164 -4.97 8.17 2.77
N PHE A 165 -4.24 7.88 1.70
CA PHE A 165 -3.12 8.70 1.25
C PHE A 165 -3.52 9.40 -0.04
N THR A 166 -3.42 10.73 -0.05
CA THR A 166 -3.76 11.55 -1.20
C THR A 166 -2.71 12.64 -1.42
N VAL A 167 -2.87 13.41 -2.48
CA VAL A 167 -1.85 14.35 -2.97
C VAL A 167 -2.26 15.82 -2.80
N THR A 168 -3.50 16.10 -2.37
CA THR A 168 -3.94 17.48 -2.10
C THR A 168 -4.76 17.62 -0.82
N ASN A 169 -4.65 18.78 -0.19
CA ASN A 169 -5.48 19.15 0.98
C ASN A 169 -6.97 19.19 0.66
N TYR A 170 -7.34 19.58 -0.57
CA TYR A 170 -8.74 19.55 -1.00
C TYR A 170 -9.32 18.14 -0.95
N ARG A 171 -8.60 17.15 -1.49
CA ARG A 171 -9.03 15.74 -1.43
C ARG A 171 -9.10 15.24 -0.01
N LYS A 172 -8.12 15.59 0.83
CA LYS A 172 -8.11 15.26 2.25
C LYS A 172 -9.40 15.71 2.94
N LYS A 173 -9.74 17.00 2.81
CA LYS A 173 -10.96 17.56 3.42
C LYS A 173 -12.22 16.82 2.97
N ARG A 174 -12.34 16.52 1.67
CA ARG A 174 -13.50 15.80 1.11
C ARG A 174 -13.60 14.36 1.63
N LEU A 175 -12.48 13.66 1.78
CA LEU A 175 -12.44 12.31 2.35
C LEU A 175 -12.82 12.31 3.83
N GLU A 176 -12.35 13.28 4.61
CA GLU A 176 -12.71 13.46 6.03
C GLU A 176 -14.21 13.78 6.19
N GLU A 177 -14.76 14.67 5.36
CA GLU A 177 -16.20 14.97 5.32
C GLU A 177 -17.05 13.72 5.02
N LEU A 178 -16.62 12.88 4.08
CA LEU A 178 -17.29 11.63 3.75
C LEU A 178 -17.14 10.59 4.87
N ALA A 179 -15.97 10.47 5.49
CA ALA A 179 -15.74 9.58 6.62
C ALA A 179 -16.66 9.92 7.81
N ALA A 180 -16.78 11.21 8.13
CA ALA A 180 -17.70 11.69 9.16
C ALA A 180 -19.16 11.38 8.82
N ARG A 181 -19.56 11.57 7.56
CA ARG A 181 -20.92 11.24 7.08
C ARG A 181 -21.29 9.77 7.29
N TYR A 182 -20.33 8.85 7.15
CA TYR A 182 -20.55 7.41 7.22
C TYR A 182 -20.13 6.77 8.56
N ASP A 183 -19.78 7.57 9.58
CA ASP A 183 -19.29 7.08 10.88
C ASP A 183 -18.13 6.06 10.76
N ILE A 184 -17.14 6.37 9.92
CA ILE A 184 -15.97 5.50 9.69
C ILE A 184 -14.74 6.13 10.33
N PHE A 185 -13.97 5.34 11.05
CA PHE A 185 -12.67 5.77 11.56
C PHE A 185 -11.64 5.79 10.42
N VAL A 186 -11.36 6.99 9.92
CA VAL A 186 -10.44 7.23 8.81
C VAL A 186 -9.31 8.17 9.24
N LYS A 187 -8.08 7.85 8.87
CA LYS A 187 -6.93 8.76 8.94
C LYS A 187 -6.54 9.16 7.52
N VAL A 188 -6.53 10.47 7.24
CA VAL A 188 -6.21 10.98 5.90
C VAL A 188 -4.90 11.76 5.90
N TYR A 189 -3.99 11.34 5.04
CA TYR A 189 -2.65 11.90 4.89
C TYR A 189 -2.50 12.53 3.51
N VAL A 190 -1.83 13.68 3.47
CA VAL A 190 -1.38 14.29 2.22
C VAL A 190 0.11 14.01 2.13
N ILE A 191 0.53 13.37 1.04
CA ILE A 191 1.92 13.07 0.75
C ILE A 191 2.31 13.64 -0.61
N GLU A 192 3.55 14.12 -0.70
CA GLU A 192 4.10 14.62 -1.95
C GLU A 192 4.41 13.44 -2.89
N GLU A 193 4.18 13.64 -4.18
CA GLU A 193 4.57 12.65 -5.19
C GLU A 193 6.10 12.66 -5.39
N ILE A 194 6.64 11.48 -5.71
CA ILE A 194 8.06 11.27 -6.06
C ILE A 194 8.29 11.52 -7.56
#